data_AF-A0A1X9Z554-F1
#
_entry.id   AF-A0A1X9Z554-F1
#
_cell.length_a   1.000
_cell.length_b   1.000
_cell.length_c   1.000
_cell.angle_alpha   90.00
_cell.angle_beta   90.00
_cell.angle_gamma   90.00
#
_symmetry.space_group_name_H-M   'P 1'
#
loop_
_entity.id
_entity.type
_entity.pdbx_description
1 polymer ?
#
loop_
_entity_poly.entity_id
_entity_poly.type
_entity_poly.pdbx_seq_one_letter_code
_entity_poly.pdbx_strand_id
1 'polypeptide(L)'
;MGHRKISLSNLGTGCISVCFFALVLLGSACNKNFDNVIPANTKNDTAGVSSGKPKVLYIILDGVKGSAVAAIKPPKITEINKNAIYSFVGLTDSTQLPVSNAGAWASLITGVDPKFHKVTGDSFTGNDLTTYPGLFTRIKQEKSKFTTVSYAASSAFTQNLAGDASEKQTLTSDAEVKTSAVTKLKDGNADLIVAQFHSAETAGAAGGYSETNAAYNSAIGTLDTYIGEMVATLKARATFRDENWLVVIASNKGGATTNPRTDFSLFGDDARNTYVALYNPKFAARLIGKPNTSDVPYAGSAPRFQSTETTQVTALLSNATVGNFGSTGDYVMMLKIRNDAGVNTTWPTFLAKSSNFAIAANAWTFAFSNTYFQFDWGNATNAAGAFLRPDVTVIRDGAWHTIAVKVYMEGTKRYLTMFTDGVKRPVGTNYPVDVTGKDITNTGFLRIGAASGKVTNFLIRDLAIYKTTMSDADVITYMKREVTPNHPYFSSLEGWWPCKEGTGFLLKDRSGKNNDFILTSNATWGTFNDLSPNINPEIVGAAYRTVPNNVDLPFQIYNWLGILPRTEWNLSGKAWPPTFTDVVTN
;
A
#
# COMPACT_ATOMS: atom_id res chain seq x y z
N MET A 1 -64.85 -38.11 -30.09
CA MET A 1 -63.94 -38.34 -31.24
C MET A 1 -62.68 -37.51 -30.96
N GLY A 2 -61.47 -38.00 -30.78
CA GLY A 2 -60.89 -39.34 -30.76
C GLY A 2 -59.39 -39.19 -30.48
N HIS A 3 -58.80 -40.21 -29.83
CA HIS A 3 -57.38 -40.58 -29.79
C HIS A 3 -56.37 -39.61 -29.14
N ARG A 4 -55.31 -40.03 -28.45
CA ARG A 4 -54.82 -41.26 -27.77
C ARG A 4 -53.49 -40.83 -27.13
N LYS A 5 -53.16 -41.34 -25.94
CA LYS A 5 -51.80 -41.31 -25.36
C LYS A 5 -50.83 -42.07 -26.26
N ILE A 6 -49.61 -41.57 -26.51
CA ILE A 6 -48.41 -42.40 -26.80
C ILE A 6 -47.13 -41.74 -26.24
N SER A 7 -46.32 -42.60 -25.63
CA SER A 7 -44.95 -42.46 -25.12
C SER A 7 -43.91 -42.38 -26.26
N LEU A 8 -42.81 -41.62 -26.06
CA LEU A 8 -41.64 -41.67 -26.94
C LEU A 8 -40.47 -42.34 -26.21
N SER A 9 -40.36 -43.64 -26.44
CA SER A 9 -39.10 -44.40 -26.40
C SER A 9 -38.30 -44.15 -27.69
N ASN A 10 -36.97 -44.22 -27.57
CA ASN A 10 -35.95 -44.31 -28.64
C ASN A 10 -35.63 -43.03 -29.42
N LEU A 11 -34.66 -42.27 -28.92
CA LEU A 11 -33.63 -41.64 -29.77
C LEU A 11 -32.25 -41.89 -29.15
N GLY A 12 -31.86 -43.17 -29.13
CA GLY A 12 -30.47 -43.55 -28.98
C GLY A 12 -29.71 -43.29 -30.29
N THR A 13 -28.40 -43.07 -30.17
CA THR A 13 -27.41 -43.17 -31.27
C THR A 13 -27.33 -42.01 -32.29
N GLY A 14 -27.39 -40.75 -31.82
CA GLY A 14 -27.12 -39.58 -32.69
C GLY A 14 -26.13 -38.53 -32.14
N CYS A 15 -25.98 -38.38 -30.82
CA CYS A 15 -25.23 -37.24 -30.25
C CYS A 15 -23.82 -37.56 -29.72
N ILE A 16 -23.35 -38.81 -29.79
CA ILE A 16 -22.05 -39.19 -29.19
C ILE A 16 -20.89 -39.14 -30.20
N SER A 17 -21.15 -39.13 -31.52
CA SER A 17 -20.10 -39.03 -32.55
C SER A 17 -19.70 -37.61 -32.95
N VAL A 18 -20.41 -36.56 -32.52
CA VAL A 18 -20.06 -35.17 -32.85
C VAL A 18 -19.14 -34.54 -31.78
N CYS A 19 -19.14 -35.03 -30.54
CA CYS A 19 -18.27 -34.48 -29.50
C CYS A 19 -16.86 -35.09 -29.45
N PHE A 20 -16.61 -36.24 -30.08
CA PHE A 20 -15.28 -36.88 -30.07
C PHE A 20 -14.33 -36.39 -31.17
N PHE A 21 -14.83 -35.68 -32.20
CA PHE A 21 -13.99 -35.07 -33.24
C PHE A 21 -13.59 -33.61 -32.94
N ALA A 22 -14.19 -33.00 -31.91
CA ALA A 22 -13.86 -31.63 -31.49
C ALA A 22 -12.74 -31.56 -30.43
N LEU A 23 -12.33 -32.69 -29.83
CA LEU A 23 -11.35 -32.72 -28.73
C LEU A 23 -9.93 -33.18 -29.14
N VAL A 24 -9.68 -33.49 -30.42
CA VAL A 24 -8.37 -33.98 -30.91
C VAL A 24 -7.61 -32.94 -31.76
N LEU A 25 -8.13 -31.71 -31.91
CA LEU A 25 -7.47 -30.63 -32.69
C LEU A 25 -6.76 -29.55 -31.85
N LEU A 26 -6.57 -29.76 -30.55
CA LEU A 26 -5.84 -28.81 -29.67
C LEU A 26 -4.45 -29.29 -29.24
N GLY A 27 -3.98 -30.42 -29.78
CA GLY A 27 -2.60 -30.89 -29.61
C GLY A 27 -1.84 -30.86 -30.93
N SER A 28 -0.82 -30.01 -31.01
CA SER A 28 0.17 -29.93 -32.10
C SER A 28 -0.26 -29.22 -33.40
N ALA A 29 -0.25 -27.88 -33.36
CA ALA A 29 0.05 -27.08 -34.54
C ALA A 29 1.07 -25.97 -34.18
N CYS A 30 2.29 -26.17 -34.65
CA CYS A 30 3.29 -25.16 -35.01
C CYS A 30 3.86 -24.24 -33.91
N ASN A 31 4.99 -24.70 -33.37
CA ASN A 31 6.09 -23.89 -32.85
C ASN A 31 6.74 -23.08 -34.00
N LYS A 32 6.11 -21.99 -34.44
CA LYS A 32 6.75 -20.99 -35.33
C LYS A 32 6.86 -19.66 -34.60
N ASN A 33 8.08 -19.12 -34.57
CA ASN A 33 8.37 -17.77 -34.14
C ASN A 33 7.41 -16.80 -34.81
N PHE A 34 6.64 -16.06 -34.02
CA PHE A 34 6.07 -14.81 -34.52
C PHE A 34 7.23 -13.84 -34.66
N ASP A 35 7.78 -13.75 -35.87
CA ASP A 35 8.56 -12.58 -36.25
C ASP A 35 7.63 -11.37 -36.10
N ASN A 36 7.89 -10.55 -35.07
CA ASN A 36 7.32 -9.22 -34.95
C ASN A 36 7.97 -8.31 -36.01
N VAL A 37 7.71 -8.59 -37.29
CA VAL A 37 7.90 -7.59 -38.34
C VAL A 37 6.60 -6.80 -38.38
N ILE A 38 6.60 -5.65 -37.70
CA ILE A 38 5.58 -4.63 -37.92
C ILE A 38 5.67 -4.25 -39.40
N PRO A 39 4.60 -4.39 -40.20
CA PRO A 39 4.61 -3.96 -41.59
C PRO A 39 4.99 -2.48 -41.65
N ALA A 40 5.92 -2.12 -42.53
CA ALA A 40 6.50 -0.77 -42.64
C ALA A 40 5.52 0.33 -43.09
N ASN A 41 4.21 0.19 -42.84
CA ASN A 41 3.21 1.19 -43.22
C ASN A 41 1.96 1.25 -42.34
N THR A 42 2.04 0.90 -41.05
CA THR A 42 1.01 1.35 -40.10
C THR A 42 1.24 2.83 -39.81
N LYS A 43 0.54 3.69 -40.58
CA LYS A 43 0.31 5.07 -40.19
C LYS A 43 -0.25 5.05 -38.78
N ASN A 44 0.54 5.60 -37.86
CA ASN A 44 0.16 5.84 -36.48
C ASN A 44 -1.15 6.65 -36.50
N ASP A 45 -2.23 6.09 -35.98
CA ASP A 45 -3.55 6.73 -35.95
C ASP A 45 -3.65 7.78 -34.82
N THR A 46 -2.59 8.60 -34.75
CA THR A 46 -2.55 9.87 -34.03
C THR A 46 -2.52 10.98 -35.09
N ALA A 47 -3.50 10.98 -35.97
CA ALA A 47 -3.73 12.09 -36.89
C ALA A 47 -4.24 13.29 -36.07
N GLY A 48 -3.31 14.09 -35.51
CA GLY A 48 -3.66 15.39 -34.91
C GLY A 48 -2.61 16.13 -34.09
N VAL A 49 -1.55 15.51 -33.53
CA VAL A 49 -0.69 16.23 -32.56
C VAL A 49 0.81 15.86 -32.58
N SER A 50 1.50 15.96 -33.72
CA SER A 50 2.98 16.02 -33.70
C SER A 50 3.57 16.82 -34.87
N SER A 51 3.14 18.06 -35.10
CA SER A 51 3.76 18.88 -36.15
C SER A 51 5.13 19.46 -35.77
N GLY A 52 5.58 19.35 -34.51
CA GLY A 52 6.79 20.01 -34.01
C GLY A 52 7.84 19.08 -33.39
N LYS A 53 9.10 19.54 -33.33
CA LYS A 53 10.22 18.80 -32.74
C LYS A 53 9.96 18.56 -31.25
N PRO A 54 10.00 17.31 -30.74
CA PRO A 54 9.73 17.04 -29.33
C PRO A 54 10.81 17.64 -28.44
N LYS A 55 10.38 18.32 -27.37
CA LYS A 55 11.24 18.94 -26.36
C LYS A 55 10.66 18.73 -24.96
N VAL A 56 11.52 18.71 -23.95
CA VAL A 56 11.12 18.52 -22.55
C VAL A 56 11.78 19.55 -21.65
N LEU A 57 10.98 20.19 -20.80
CA LEU A 57 11.46 20.95 -19.64
C LEU A 57 11.07 20.16 -18.39
N TYR A 58 12.06 19.64 -17.66
CA TYR A 58 11.86 18.83 -16.47
C TYR A 58 12.32 19.59 -15.22
N ILE A 59 11.36 20.02 -14.42
CA ILE A 59 11.54 20.79 -13.19
C ILE A 59 11.37 19.86 -12.00
N ILE A 60 12.45 19.67 -11.24
CA ILE A 60 12.49 18.84 -10.03
C ILE A 60 12.47 19.78 -8.80
N LEU A 61 11.49 19.58 -7.93
CA LEU A 61 11.26 20.41 -6.74
C LEU A 61 11.53 19.59 -5.47
N ASP A 62 12.67 19.79 -4.83
CA ASP A 62 12.97 18.94 -3.67
C ASP A 62 12.12 19.31 -2.46
N GLY A 63 11.61 18.28 -1.79
CA GLY A 63 10.87 18.43 -0.53
C GLY A 63 9.52 19.12 -0.67
N VAL A 64 8.97 19.30 -1.88
CA VAL A 64 7.65 19.92 -2.07
C VAL A 64 6.53 18.90 -1.86
N LYS A 65 5.80 19.01 -0.75
CA LYS A 65 4.71 18.11 -0.40
C LYS A 65 3.45 18.44 -1.20
N GLY A 66 2.85 17.44 -1.83
CA GLY A 66 1.70 17.63 -2.72
C GLY A 66 0.49 18.27 -2.03
N SER A 67 0.17 17.82 -0.82
CA SER A 67 -0.90 18.40 0.01
C SER A 67 -0.65 19.85 0.41
N ALA A 68 0.61 20.26 0.62
CA ALA A 68 0.95 21.66 0.89
C ALA A 68 0.70 22.53 -0.35
N VAL A 69 1.06 22.06 -1.56
CA VAL A 69 0.74 22.77 -2.81
C VAL A 69 -0.77 22.93 -2.98
N ALA A 70 -1.56 21.90 -2.67
CA ALA A 70 -3.02 21.95 -2.73
C ALA A 70 -3.63 22.98 -1.76
N ALA A 71 -3.02 23.14 -0.57
CA ALA A 71 -3.45 24.10 0.43
C ALA A 71 -3.04 25.54 0.08
N ILE A 72 -1.78 25.75 -0.30
CA ILE A 72 -1.19 27.05 -0.64
C ILE A 72 -1.80 27.61 -1.94
N LYS A 73 -2.10 26.75 -2.91
CA LYS A 73 -2.58 27.08 -4.26
C LYS A 73 -1.69 28.13 -4.97
N PRO A 74 -0.40 27.82 -5.22
CA PRO A 74 0.50 28.76 -5.88
C PRO A 74 -0.07 29.17 -7.27
N PRO A 75 -0.09 30.48 -7.61
CA PRO A 75 -0.81 30.97 -8.79
C PRO A 75 -0.37 30.35 -10.12
N LYS A 76 0.94 30.20 -10.37
CA LYS A 76 1.46 29.69 -11.65
C LYS A 76 1.26 28.19 -11.80
N ILE A 77 1.48 27.42 -10.74
CA ILE A 77 1.10 26.01 -10.67
C ILE A 77 -0.40 25.83 -10.91
N THR A 78 -1.24 26.69 -10.32
CA THR A 78 -2.70 26.64 -10.53
C THR A 78 -3.07 26.92 -12.00
N GLU A 79 -2.38 27.86 -12.65
CA GLU A 79 -2.53 28.13 -14.09
C GLU A 79 -2.10 26.92 -14.94
N ILE A 80 -0.96 26.33 -14.63
CA ILE A 80 -0.41 25.14 -15.32
C ILE A 80 -1.36 23.94 -15.22
N ASN A 81 -1.96 23.71 -14.05
CA ASN A 81 -2.89 22.61 -13.84
C ASN A 81 -4.13 22.64 -14.76
N LYS A 82 -4.45 23.79 -15.39
CA LYS A 82 -5.54 23.92 -16.37
C LYS A 82 -5.26 23.22 -17.71
N ASN A 83 -4.01 22.93 -18.02
CA ASN A 83 -3.61 22.17 -19.21
C ASN A 83 -2.57 21.10 -18.84
N ALA A 84 -2.82 20.38 -17.75
CA ALA A 84 -1.92 19.33 -17.29
C ALA A 84 -2.70 18.09 -16.83
N ILE A 85 -2.02 16.96 -16.90
CA ILE A 85 -2.32 15.82 -16.03
C ILE A 85 -1.55 16.07 -14.74
N TYR A 86 -2.24 16.17 -13.60
CA TYR A 86 -1.58 16.54 -12.34
C TYR A 86 -2.14 15.78 -11.15
N SER A 87 -1.35 15.71 -10.07
CA SER A 87 -1.75 15.12 -8.81
C SER A 87 -1.09 15.84 -7.63
N PHE A 88 -1.86 16.05 -6.56
CA PHE A 88 -1.37 16.48 -5.25
C PHE A 88 -1.12 15.31 -4.30
N VAL A 89 -1.42 14.09 -4.76
CA VAL A 89 -1.36 12.84 -3.99
C VAL A 89 -0.47 11.82 -4.70
N GLY A 90 0.50 12.32 -5.47
CA GLY A 90 1.56 11.49 -6.02
C GLY A 90 2.38 10.85 -4.92
N LEU A 91 3.11 9.80 -5.28
CA LEU A 91 4.01 9.09 -4.38
C LEU A 91 5.44 9.14 -4.90
N THR A 92 6.42 9.29 -4.01
CA THR A 92 7.84 9.08 -4.37
C THR A 92 8.04 7.71 -5.01
N ASP A 93 7.52 6.67 -4.36
CA ASP A 93 7.52 5.29 -4.84
C ASP A 93 6.42 4.47 -4.15
N SER A 94 6.18 3.25 -4.64
CA SER A 94 5.18 2.33 -4.10
C SER A 94 5.77 1.25 -3.19
N THR A 95 6.94 1.50 -2.62
CA THR A 95 7.67 0.59 -1.73
C THR A 95 7.59 1.07 -0.27
N GLN A 96 7.97 0.21 0.67
CA GLN A 96 8.09 0.59 2.09
C GLN A 96 9.54 0.98 2.47
N LEU A 97 10.45 1.12 1.49
CA LEU A 97 11.85 1.45 1.75
C LEU A 97 12.02 2.90 2.21
N PRO A 98 12.92 3.23 3.15
CA PRO A 98 13.12 4.59 3.62
C PRO A 98 13.31 5.60 2.48
N VAL A 99 12.65 6.76 2.59
CA VAL A 99 12.71 7.84 1.60
C VAL A 99 13.89 8.75 1.90
N SER A 100 14.61 9.15 0.85
CA SER A 100 15.75 10.08 0.89
C SER A 100 15.76 10.94 -0.37
N ASN A 101 16.51 12.04 -0.38
CA ASN A 101 16.63 12.87 -1.58
C ASN A 101 17.34 12.10 -2.69
N ALA A 102 18.47 11.45 -2.39
CA ALA A 102 19.24 10.73 -3.40
C ALA A 102 18.48 9.54 -3.99
N GLY A 103 17.81 8.74 -3.16
CA GLY A 103 16.96 7.64 -3.63
C GLY A 103 15.80 8.12 -4.51
N ALA A 104 15.14 9.20 -4.10
CA ALA A 104 14.04 9.80 -4.86
C ALA A 104 14.51 10.37 -6.21
N TRP A 105 15.64 11.08 -6.26
CA TRP A 105 16.25 11.57 -7.49
C TRP A 105 16.63 10.42 -8.42
N ALA A 106 17.22 9.35 -7.89
CA ALA A 106 17.58 8.19 -8.69
C ALA A 106 16.34 7.58 -9.36
N SER A 107 15.22 7.44 -8.64
CA SER A 107 13.95 6.99 -9.25
C SER A 107 13.42 7.97 -10.32
N LEU A 108 13.48 9.29 -10.08
CA LEU A 108 13.08 10.33 -11.04
C LEU A 108 13.92 10.34 -12.32
N ILE A 109 15.17 9.86 -12.28
CA ILE A 109 16.11 9.93 -13.40
C ILE A 109 16.23 8.59 -14.13
N THR A 110 16.17 7.46 -13.41
CA THR A 110 16.34 6.11 -13.98
C THR A 110 15.03 5.48 -14.45
N GLY A 111 13.92 5.78 -13.77
CA GLY A 111 12.60 5.21 -14.05
C GLY A 111 12.41 3.80 -13.49
N VAL A 112 13.26 3.37 -12.56
CA VAL A 112 13.17 2.07 -11.86
C VAL A 112 12.96 2.26 -10.36
N ASP A 113 12.28 1.32 -9.72
CA ASP A 113 12.08 1.35 -8.27
C ASP A 113 13.41 1.30 -7.49
N PRO A 114 13.42 1.76 -6.22
CA PRO A 114 14.64 1.76 -5.37
C PRO A 114 15.35 0.42 -5.22
N LYS A 115 14.61 -0.70 -5.27
CA LYS A 115 15.19 -2.05 -5.23
C LYS A 115 16.12 -2.37 -6.41
N PHE A 116 15.98 -1.67 -7.54
CA PHE A 116 16.78 -1.88 -8.75
C PHE A 116 18.02 -0.98 -8.75
N HIS A 117 17.84 0.34 -8.61
CA HIS A 117 18.97 1.28 -8.65
C HIS A 117 19.82 1.26 -7.35
N LYS A 118 19.32 0.68 -6.25
CA LYS A 118 20.03 0.47 -4.97
C LYS A 118 20.62 1.74 -4.34
N VAL A 119 20.08 2.91 -4.66
CA VAL A 119 20.44 4.16 -3.97
C VAL A 119 19.60 4.23 -2.71
N THR A 120 20.21 3.86 -1.58
CA THR A 120 19.56 3.81 -0.27
C THR A 120 20.09 4.93 0.63
N GLY A 121 19.20 5.75 1.17
CA GLY A 121 19.62 6.97 1.90
C GLY A 121 20.20 8.02 0.96
N ASP A 122 20.87 9.02 1.52
CA ASP A 122 21.46 10.13 0.74
C ASP A 122 22.89 9.86 0.22
N SER A 123 23.40 8.64 0.42
CA SER A 123 24.67 8.19 -0.15
C SER A 123 24.42 7.41 -1.44
N PHE A 124 25.28 7.62 -2.44
CA PHE A 124 25.29 6.82 -3.67
C PHE A 124 26.16 5.56 -3.54
N THR A 125 26.67 5.21 -2.35
CA THR A 125 27.50 4.02 -2.16
C THR A 125 26.69 2.74 -2.38
N GLY A 126 27.23 1.78 -3.16
CA GLY A 126 26.57 0.50 -3.41
C GLY A 126 25.42 0.53 -4.42
N ASN A 127 25.25 1.65 -5.14
CA ASN A 127 24.23 1.80 -6.17
C ASN A 127 24.46 0.86 -7.38
N ASP A 128 23.45 0.73 -8.22
CA ASP A 128 23.47 -0.05 -9.46
C ASP A 128 23.12 0.81 -10.70
N LEU A 129 23.59 2.06 -10.73
CA LEU A 129 23.31 3.01 -11.81
C LEU A 129 24.04 2.65 -13.12
N THR A 130 25.02 1.74 -13.08
CA THR A 130 25.63 1.18 -14.29
C THR A 130 24.66 0.27 -15.03
N THR A 131 23.93 -0.59 -14.32
CA THR A 131 22.90 -1.47 -14.91
C THR A 131 21.62 -0.68 -15.21
N TYR A 132 21.28 0.28 -14.34
CA TYR A 132 20.09 1.11 -14.47
C TYR A 132 20.47 2.59 -14.68
N PRO A 133 21.00 2.95 -15.87
CA PRO A 133 21.46 4.30 -16.12
C PRO A 133 20.29 5.28 -16.23
N GLY A 134 20.59 6.54 -15.93
CA GLY A 134 19.65 7.65 -15.99
C GLY A 134 19.25 8.07 -17.40
N LEU A 135 18.24 8.93 -17.47
CA LEU A 135 17.70 9.46 -18.72
C LEU A 135 18.73 10.17 -19.60
N PHE A 136 19.73 10.85 -19.04
CA PHE A 136 20.77 11.50 -19.83
C PHE A 136 21.57 10.49 -20.65
N THR A 137 22.03 9.41 -19.99
CA THR A 137 22.76 8.32 -20.63
C THR A 137 21.91 7.63 -21.70
N ARG A 138 20.64 7.31 -21.38
CA ARG A 138 19.74 6.63 -22.33
C ARG A 138 19.38 7.51 -23.53
N ILE A 139 19.11 8.79 -23.33
CA ILE A 139 18.85 9.72 -24.45
C ILE A 139 20.09 9.85 -25.34
N LYS A 140 21.29 9.95 -24.77
CA LYS A 140 22.54 10.00 -25.53
C LYS A 140 22.77 8.73 -26.36
N GLN A 141 22.41 7.56 -25.82
CA GLN A 141 22.51 6.27 -26.53
C GLN A 141 21.50 6.15 -27.68
N GLU A 142 20.23 6.51 -27.46
CA GLU A 142 19.16 6.32 -28.45
C GLU A 142 19.05 7.48 -29.47
N LYS A 143 19.41 8.69 -29.06
CA LYS A 143 19.28 9.93 -29.83
C LYS A 143 20.53 10.79 -29.62
N SER A 144 21.68 10.34 -30.10
CA SER A 144 22.99 11.02 -29.92
C SER A 144 23.06 12.48 -30.40
N LYS A 145 22.11 12.93 -31.24
CA LYS A 145 21.96 14.32 -31.69
C LYS A 145 21.15 15.21 -30.74
N PHE A 146 20.53 14.65 -29.70
CA PHE A 146 19.75 15.41 -28.74
C PHE A 146 20.69 16.10 -27.75
N THR A 147 20.46 17.39 -27.54
CA THR A 147 21.19 18.16 -26.53
C THR A 147 20.42 18.10 -25.22
N THR A 148 21.00 17.50 -24.19
CA THR A 148 20.41 17.41 -22.85
C THR A 148 21.19 18.29 -21.86
N VAL A 149 20.48 19.10 -21.08
CA VAL A 149 21.07 20.07 -20.16
C VAL A 149 20.62 19.79 -18.73
N SER A 150 21.52 19.92 -17.75
CA SER A 150 21.22 19.83 -16.33
C SER A 150 21.74 21.03 -15.55
N TYR A 151 20.83 21.76 -14.92
CA TYR A 151 21.14 22.79 -13.92
C TYR A 151 20.57 22.35 -12.58
N ALA A 152 21.42 22.20 -11.58
CA ALA A 152 21.01 21.67 -10.28
C ALA A 152 21.65 22.49 -9.16
N ALA A 153 20.88 22.78 -8.11
CA ALA A 153 21.40 23.38 -6.90
C ALA A 153 22.11 22.34 -6.00
N SER A 154 21.83 21.04 -6.21
CA SER A 154 22.50 19.93 -5.50
C SER A 154 23.72 19.40 -6.25
N SER A 155 24.89 19.49 -5.62
CA SER A 155 26.13 18.91 -6.15
C SER A 155 26.05 17.38 -6.29
N ALA A 156 25.43 16.70 -5.32
CA ALA A 156 25.24 15.26 -5.33
C ALA A 156 24.39 14.80 -6.52
N PHE A 157 23.35 15.56 -6.88
CA PHE A 157 22.55 15.30 -8.07
C PHE A 157 23.40 15.41 -9.35
N THR A 158 24.12 16.53 -9.54
CA THR A 158 24.93 16.74 -10.74
C THR A 158 25.99 15.65 -10.93
N GLN A 159 26.72 15.32 -9.86
CA GLN A 159 27.86 14.40 -9.92
C GLN A 159 27.44 12.95 -10.19
N ASN A 160 26.31 12.51 -9.61
CA ASN A 160 25.92 11.10 -9.66
C ASN A 160 24.85 10.79 -10.72
N LEU A 161 24.01 11.75 -11.10
CA LEU A 161 22.83 11.49 -11.94
C LEU A 161 22.84 12.24 -13.27
N ALA A 162 23.63 13.31 -13.41
CA ALA A 162 23.74 14.10 -14.64
C ALA A 162 25.04 13.85 -15.43
N GLY A 163 25.73 12.74 -15.15
CA GLY A 163 27.05 12.42 -15.71
C GLY A 163 27.14 12.57 -17.24
N ASP A 164 26.14 12.07 -17.96
CA ASP A 164 26.08 12.04 -19.42
C ASP A 164 25.30 13.19 -20.07
N ALA A 165 24.87 14.20 -19.30
CA ALA A 165 24.26 15.38 -19.89
C ALA A 165 25.27 16.11 -20.80
N SER A 166 24.82 16.55 -21.99
CA SER A 166 25.63 17.36 -22.92
C SER A 166 26.18 18.63 -22.26
N GLU A 167 25.40 19.24 -21.38
CA GLU A 167 25.78 20.38 -20.56
C GLU A 167 25.29 20.15 -19.13
N LYS A 168 26.13 20.38 -18.13
CA LYS A 168 25.76 20.27 -16.72
C LYS A 168 26.47 21.29 -15.85
N GLN A 169 25.75 21.85 -14.89
CA GLN A 169 26.32 22.78 -13.93
C GLN A 169 25.65 22.62 -12.56
N THR A 170 26.48 22.57 -11.52
CA THR A 170 26.03 22.77 -10.13
C THR A 170 26.02 24.26 -9.84
N LEU A 171 24.91 24.77 -9.33
CA LEU A 171 24.68 26.18 -9.05
C LEU A 171 24.50 26.39 -7.55
N THR A 172 24.75 27.60 -7.07
CA THR A 172 24.78 27.86 -5.62
C THR A 172 23.42 28.20 -5.04
N SER A 173 22.44 28.51 -5.89
CA SER A 173 21.08 28.83 -5.48
C SER A 173 20.03 28.48 -6.54
N ASP A 174 18.79 28.32 -6.09
CA ASP A 174 17.62 28.14 -6.95
C ASP A 174 17.42 29.33 -7.92
N ALA A 175 17.78 30.55 -7.52
CA ALA A 175 17.73 31.72 -8.39
C ALA A 175 18.70 31.61 -9.59
N GLU A 176 19.90 31.10 -9.34
CA GLU A 176 20.88 30.81 -10.39
C GLU A 176 20.42 29.66 -11.30
N VAL A 177 19.82 28.61 -10.74
CA VAL A 177 19.21 27.50 -11.52
C VAL A 177 18.16 28.04 -12.47
N LYS A 178 17.23 28.86 -11.97
CA LYS A 178 16.22 29.53 -12.79
C LYS A 178 16.86 30.37 -13.89
N THR A 179 17.85 31.20 -13.55
CA THR A 179 18.50 32.12 -14.49
C THR A 179 19.19 31.37 -15.63
N SER A 180 19.88 30.27 -15.30
CA SER A 180 20.55 29.41 -16.27
C SER A 180 19.54 28.68 -17.17
N ALA A 181 18.48 28.13 -16.59
CA ALA A 181 17.40 27.50 -17.34
C ALA A 181 16.69 28.48 -18.31
N VAL A 182 16.35 29.70 -17.85
CA VAL A 182 15.76 30.76 -18.70
C VAL A 182 16.72 31.15 -19.83
N THR A 183 18.01 31.25 -19.56
CA THR A 183 19.02 31.56 -20.58
C THR A 183 19.09 30.47 -21.63
N LYS A 184 19.14 29.20 -21.21
CA LYS A 184 19.14 28.06 -22.14
C LYS A 184 17.86 27.94 -22.94
N LEU A 185 16.71 28.23 -22.31
CA LEU A 185 15.41 28.31 -22.99
C LEU A 185 15.36 29.42 -24.04
N LYS A 186 16.22 30.44 -24.01
CA LYS A 186 16.31 31.46 -25.08
C LYS A 186 17.23 31.02 -26.21
N ASP A 187 18.36 30.39 -25.89
CA ASP A 187 19.33 29.83 -26.84
C ASP A 187 18.70 28.80 -27.81
N GLY A 188 17.76 28.00 -27.31
CA GLY A 188 17.00 27.05 -28.14
C GLY A 188 17.74 25.78 -28.55
N ASN A 189 19.00 25.67 -28.18
CA ASN A 189 19.83 24.49 -28.37
C ASN A 189 19.71 23.51 -27.18
N ALA A 190 18.49 23.05 -26.89
CA ALA A 190 18.24 21.99 -25.92
C ALA A 190 16.97 21.21 -26.30
N ASP A 191 17.04 19.90 -26.23
CA ASP A 191 15.90 18.99 -26.43
C ASP A 191 15.36 18.47 -25.09
N LEU A 192 16.20 18.46 -24.06
CA LEU A 192 15.81 18.28 -22.66
C LEU A 192 16.57 19.29 -21.79
N ILE A 193 15.84 19.99 -20.92
CA ILE A 193 16.42 20.81 -19.84
C ILE A 193 15.90 20.25 -18.52
N VAL A 194 16.81 19.86 -17.63
CA VAL A 194 16.49 19.47 -16.25
C VAL A 194 16.92 20.58 -15.30
N ALA A 195 16.00 21.12 -14.53
CA ALA A 195 16.23 22.14 -13.51
C ALA A 195 15.85 21.58 -12.13
N GLN A 196 16.83 21.38 -11.26
CA GLN A 196 16.62 20.85 -9.90
C GLN A 196 16.80 21.97 -8.87
N PHE A 197 15.79 22.12 -8.01
CA PHE A 197 15.68 23.15 -6.98
C PHE A 197 15.58 22.51 -5.59
N HIS A 198 16.14 23.15 -4.55
CA HIS A 198 16.14 22.61 -3.18
C HIS A 198 15.69 23.56 -2.07
N SER A 199 15.28 24.79 -2.36
CA SER A 199 14.93 25.77 -1.29
C SER A 199 13.77 25.30 -0.40
N ALA A 200 12.76 24.63 -0.97
CA ALA A 200 11.66 24.06 -0.20
C ALA A 200 12.13 22.93 0.72
N GLU A 201 13.01 22.05 0.25
CA GLU A 201 13.65 21.03 1.09
C GLU A 201 14.41 21.66 2.26
N THR A 202 15.23 22.68 2.00
CA THR A 202 15.98 23.39 3.05
C THR A 202 15.04 24.01 4.10
N ALA A 203 13.99 24.70 3.67
CA ALA A 203 13.03 25.32 4.59
C ALA A 203 12.19 24.28 5.36
N GLY A 204 11.83 23.17 4.69
CA GLY A 204 11.07 22.08 5.27
C GLY A 204 11.87 21.30 6.31
N ALA A 205 13.14 21.01 6.03
CA ALA A 205 14.04 20.37 6.99
C ALA A 205 14.29 21.24 8.23
N ALA A 206 14.33 22.57 8.08
CA ALA A 206 14.56 23.51 9.18
C ALA A 206 13.33 23.76 10.06
N GLY A 207 12.12 23.77 9.49
CA GLY A 207 10.90 24.22 10.18
C GLY A 207 9.63 23.38 9.96
N GLY A 208 9.73 22.26 9.26
CA GLY A 208 8.63 21.34 8.95
C GLY A 208 8.04 21.53 7.54
N TYR A 209 7.57 20.42 6.97
CA TYR A 209 7.00 20.31 5.61
C TYR A 209 5.49 20.53 5.60
N SER A 210 5.06 21.72 6.03
CA SER A 210 3.65 22.08 6.21
C SER A 210 3.38 23.49 5.72
N GLU A 211 2.17 23.74 5.20
CA GLU A 211 1.70 25.06 4.79
C GLU A 211 1.68 26.09 5.93
N THR A 212 1.69 25.62 7.17
CA THR A 212 1.77 26.45 8.39
C THR A 212 3.19 26.96 8.67
N ASN A 213 4.22 26.36 8.07
CA ASN A 213 5.60 26.88 8.14
C ASN A 213 5.77 28.02 7.13
N ALA A 214 5.88 29.25 7.62
CA ALA A 214 6.00 30.45 6.79
C ALA A 214 7.22 30.43 5.84
N ALA A 215 8.36 29.90 6.28
CA ALA A 215 9.56 29.81 5.44
C ALA A 215 9.38 28.81 4.30
N TYR A 216 8.74 27.67 4.59
CA TYR A 216 8.43 26.65 3.58
C TYR A 216 7.38 27.14 2.57
N ASN A 217 6.34 27.82 3.03
CA ASN A 217 5.33 28.43 2.18
C ASN A 217 5.95 29.51 1.25
N SER A 218 6.81 30.38 1.81
CA SER A 218 7.55 31.38 1.04
C SER A 218 8.49 30.75 -0.02
N ALA A 219 9.17 29.66 0.33
CA ALA A 219 9.99 28.92 -0.62
C ALA A 219 9.16 28.35 -1.78
N ILE A 220 8.00 27.75 -1.51
CA ILE A 220 7.06 27.27 -2.53
C ILE A 220 6.57 28.43 -3.43
N GLY A 221 6.23 29.59 -2.85
CA GLY A 221 5.83 30.77 -3.62
C GLY A 221 6.95 31.33 -4.53
N THR A 222 8.20 31.26 -4.07
CA THR A 222 9.36 31.63 -4.88
C THR A 222 9.58 30.66 -6.04
N LEU A 223 9.50 29.35 -5.77
CA LEU A 223 9.57 28.31 -6.81
C LEU A 223 8.45 28.45 -7.85
N ASP A 224 7.22 28.79 -7.42
CA ASP A 224 6.09 29.08 -8.32
C ASP A 224 6.40 30.22 -9.30
N THR A 225 7.04 31.28 -8.80
CA THR A 225 7.49 32.41 -9.64
C THR A 225 8.53 31.95 -10.67
N TYR A 226 9.51 31.14 -10.26
CA TYR A 226 10.52 30.59 -11.17
C TYR A 226 9.93 29.69 -12.26
N ILE A 227 8.98 28.82 -11.88
CA ILE A 227 8.22 28.00 -12.83
C ILE A 227 7.49 28.90 -13.84
N GLY A 228 6.82 29.95 -13.37
CA GLY A 228 6.15 30.93 -14.23
C GLY A 228 7.08 31.59 -15.24
N GLU A 229 8.26 32.05 -14.80
CA GLU A 229 9.26 32.67 -15.69
C GLU A 229 9.80 31.70 -16.75
N MET A 230 10.07 30.44 -16.38
CA MET A 230 10.55 29.41 -17.32
C MET A 230 9.48 29.08 -18.37
N VAL A 231 8.22 28.86 -17.95
CA VAL A 231 7.11 28.57 -18.86
C VAL A 231 6.79 29.76 -19.76
N ALA A 232 6.84 30.99 -19.24
CA ALA A 232 6.67 32.20 -20.05
C ALA A 232 7.78 32.36 -21.09
N THR A 233 9.04 32.14 -20.71
CA THR A 233 10.18 32.17 -21.63
C THR A 233 10.04 31.14 -22.74
N LEU A 234 9.63 29.92 -22.39
CA LEU A 234 9.37 28.84 -23.33
C LEU A 234 8.30 29.22 -24.37
N LYS A 235 7.17 29.80 -23.93
CA LYS A 235 6.09 30.25 -24.81
C LYS A 235 6.47 31.44 -25.70
N ALA A 236 7.40 32.28 -25.25
CA ALA A 236 7.87 33.46 -25.98
C ALA A 236 8.91 33.14 -27.08
N ARG A 237 9.35 31.88 -27.21
CA ARG A 237 10.31 31.48 -28.24
C ARG A 237 9.69 31.64 -29.63
N ALA A 238 10.46 32.23 -30.57
CA ALA A 238 10.02 32.38 -31.96
C ALA A 238 9.68 31.04 -32.63
N THR A 239 10.40 29.97 -32.25
CA THR A 239 10.21 28.60 -32.75
C THR A 239 9.16 27.80 -31.96
N PHE A 240 8.47 28.39 -30.98
CA PHE A 240 7.55 27.65 -30.10
C PHE A 240 6.47 26.88 -30.87
N ARG A 241 5.98 27.42 -31.99
CA ARG A 241 4.97 26.76 -32.85
C ARG A 241 5.49 25.49 -33.54
N ASP A 242 6.80 25.42 -33.79
CA ASP A 242 7.49 24.29 -34.42
C ASP A 242 8.06 23.31 -33.38
N GLU A 243 7.82 23.58 -32.10
CA GLU A 243 8.31 22.79 -30.97
C GLU A 243 7.13 22.14 -30.25
N ASN A 244 7.30 20.87 -29.86
CA ASN A 244 6.31 20.14 -29.08
C ASN A 244 6.84 19.92 -27.66
N TRP A 245 6.59 20.88 -26.77
CA TRP A 245 7.09 20.86 -25.40
C TRP A 245 6.20 20.05 -24.45
N LEU A 246 6.82 19.19 -23.66
CA LEU A 246 6.26 18.69 -22.40
C LEU A 246 6.99 19.37 -21.24
N VAL A 247 6.25 20.04 -20.38
CA VAL A 247 6.78 20.55 -19.11
C VAL A 247 6.41 19.56 -18.01
N VAL A 248 7.40 18.90 -17.42
CA VAL A 248 7.25 17.98 -16.29
C VAL A 248 7.64 18.74 -15.04
N ILE A 249 6.74 18.86 -14.07
CA ILE A 249 7.02 19.45 -12.75
C ILE A 249 6.78 18.36 -11.73
N ALA A 250 7.79 18.03 -10.94
CA ALA A 250 7.67 16.94 -9.99
C ALA A 250 8.47 17.19 -8.72
N SER A 251 7.86 16.87 -7.59
CA SER A 251 8.60 16.73 -6.36
C SER A 251 9.38 15.41 -6.36
N ASN A 252 10.60 15.41 -5.82
CA ASN A 252 11.30 14.14 -5.57
C ASN A 252 10.63 13.38 -4.40
N LYS A 253 10.32 14.09 -3.33
CA LYS A 253 9.68 13.61 -2.12
C LYS A 253 8.90 14.73 -1.45
N GLY A 254 8.06 14.35 -0.50
CA GLY A 254 7.51 15.29 0.47
C GLY A 254 8.49 15.47 1.63
N GLY A 255 7.96 15.48 2.84
CA GLY A 255 8.78 15.42 4.04
C GLY A 255 7.94 15.07 5.26
N ALA A 256 8.58 14.44 6.24
CA ALA A 256 7.90 13.99 7.44
C ALA A 256 7.27 15.18 8.19
N THR A 257 6.08 14.97 8.74
CA THR A 257 5.42 15.92 9.63
C THR A 257 5.33 15.35 11.05
N THR A 258 5.08 16.22 12.01
CA THR A 258 4.87 15.85 13.42
C THR A 258 3.45 15.39 13.71
N ASN A 259 2.53 15.50 12.73
CA ASN A 259 1.15 15.10 12.91
C ASN A 259 1.04 13.57 13.02
N PRO A 260 0.23 13.05 13.97
CA PRO A 260 -0.02 11.62 14.04
C PRO A 260 -0.59 11.13 12.71
N ARG A 261 0.09 10.15 12.11
CA ARG A 261 -0.35 9.50 10.87
C ARG A 261 -1.66 8.76 11.14
N THR A 262 -2.73 9.16 10.48
CA THR A 262 -4.06 8.51 10.58
C THR A 262 -4.30 7.52 9.44
N ASP A 263 -3.74 7.80 8.26
CA ASP A 263 -3.67 6.87 7.13
C ASP A 263 -2.29 6.21 7.07
N PHE A 264 -2.22 4.93 7.38
CA PHE A 264 -0.97 4.18 7.39
C PHE A 264 -0.72 3.41 6.08
N SER A 265 -1.54 3.62 5.05
CA SER A 265 -1.15 3.29 3.68
C SER A 265 -0.07 4.27 3.20
N LEU A 266 0.69 3.97 2.14
CA LEU A 266 1.72 4.89 1.62
C LEU A 266 1.17 6.31 1.30
N PHE A 267 -0.14 6.46 1.09
CA PHE A 267 -0.77 7.77 0.86
C PHE A 267 -0.80 8.69 2.09
N GLY A 268 -0.70 8.16 3.31
CA GLY A 268 -0.55 8.98 4.51
C GLY A 268 0.88 9.07 5.03
N ASP A 269 1.86 8.56 4.28
CA ASP A 269 3.27 8.84 4.53
C ASP A 269 3.63 10.19 3.90
N ASP A 270 3.62 11.25 4.71
CA ASP A 270 3.91 12.62 4.26
C ASP A 270 5.30 12.76 3.61
N ALA A 271 6.26 11.90 3.97
CA ALA A 271 7.57 11.89 3.33
C ALA A 271 7.49 11.45 1.85
N ARG A 272 6.47 10.67 1.47
CA ARG A 272 6.24 10.20 0.08
C ARG A 272 5.30 11.08 -0.71
N ASN A 273 4.54 11.97 -0.08
CA ASN A 273 3.51 12.72 -0.76
C ASN A 273 4.10 13.78 -1.71
N THR A 274 4.03 13.54 -3.01
CA THR A 274 4.59 14.42 -4.05
C THR A 274 3.52 15.21 -4.80
N TYR A 275 3.89 16.39 -5.31
CA TYR A 275 3.17 17.06 -6.38
C TYR A 275 3.77 16.64 -7.72
N VAL A 276 2.92 16.34 -8.70
CA VAL A 276 3.34 16.03 -10.08
C VAL A 276 2.41 16.73 -11.06
N ALA A 277 2.95 17.33 -12.11
CA ALA A 277 2.22 17.82 -13.27
C ALA A 277 2.96 17.56 -14.59
N LEU A 278 2.20 17.09 -15.58
CA LEU A 278 2.61 16.89 -16.97
C LEU A 278 1.83 17.91 -17.82
N TYR A 279 2.48 19.01 -18.19
CA TYR A 279 1.87 20.15 -18.85
C TYR A 279 2.21 20.23 -20.33
N ASN A 280 1.19 20.52 -21.13
CA ASN A 280 1.29 20.98 -22.50
C ASN A 280 0.06 21.84 -22.79
N PRO A 281 0.18 22.99 -23.49
CA PRO A 281 -0.96 23.88 -23.76
C PRO A 281 -2.14 23.20 -24.49
N LYS A 282 -1.91 22.06 -25.15
CA LYS A 282 -2.93 21.29 -25.86
C LYS A 282 -3.61 20.23 -25.00
N PHE A 283 -3.17 20.02 -23.75
CA PHE A 283 -3.80 19.04 -22.86
C PHE A 283 -5.07 19.61 -22.23
N ALA A 284 -6.07 18.75 -22.07
CA ALA A 284 -7.17 18.98 -21.15
C ALA A 284 -6.68 18.79 -19.71
N ALA A 285 -7.22 19.58 -18.78
CA ALA A 285 -6.96 19.40 -17.35
C ALA A 285 -7.41 18.01 -16.89
N ARG A 286 -6.54 17.27 -16.20
CA ARG A 286 -6.90 16.00 -15.56
C ARG A 286 -6.24 15.88 -14.19
N LEU A 287 -7.03 16.08 -13.14
CA LEU A 287 -6.62 15.78 -11.77
C LEU A 287 -6.68 14.28 -11.53
N ILE A 288 -5.55 13.68 -11.13
CA ILE A 288 -5.48 12.32 -10.62
C ILE A 288 -5.61 12.38 -9.10
N GLY A 289 -6.78 11.99 -8.62
CA GLY A 289 -7.11 11.92 -7.20
C GLY A 289 -6.62 10.65 -6.53
N LYS A 290 -6.69 10.64 -5.19
CA LYS A 290 -6.35 9.47 -4.38
C LYS A 290 -7.41 8.40 -4.63
N PRO A 291 -7.05 7.13 -4.85
CA PRO A 291 -8.04 6.06 -4.93
C PRO A 291 -8.79 5.96 -3.60
N ASN A 292 -10.00 5.40 -3.62
CA ASN A 292 -10.72 5.16 -2.37
C ASN A 292 -9.97 4.08 -1.56
N THR A 293 -9.26 4.53 -0.53
CA THR A 293 -8.46 3.67 0.36
C THR A 293 -9.29 3.08 1.51
N SER A 294 -10.54 3.51 1.67
CA SER A 294 -11.45 3.07 2.73
C SER A 294 -12.33 1.88 2.30
N ASP A 295 -12.47 1.66 0.98
CA ASP A 295 -13.24 0.54 0.40
C ASP A 295 -12.33 -0.53 -0.22
N VAL A 296 -11.12 -0.72 0.35
CA VAL A 296 -10.26 -1.84 -0.06
C VAL A 296 -10.80 -3.10 0.62
N PRO A 297 -11.23 -4.13 -0.13
CA PRO A 297 -11.72 -5.36 0.47
C PRO A 297 -10.63 -6.04 1.31
N TYR A 298 -11.01 -6.53 2.49
CA TYR A 298 -10.19 -7.50 3.20
C TYR A 298 -10.31 -8.84 2.47
N ALA A 299 -9.21 -9.24 1.82
CA ALA A 299 -9.19 -10.42 0.97
C ALA A 299 -8.10 -11.41 1.37
N GLY A 300 -8.34 -12.68 1.06
CA GLY A 300 -7.36 -13.75 1.16
C GLY A 300 -7.99 -15.06 1.62
N SER A 301 -7.22 -15.85 2.36
CA SER A 301 -7.64 -17.16 2.88
C SER A 301 -7.43 -17.25 4.39
N ALA A 302 -8.23 -18.09 5.07
CA ALA A 302 -8.10 -18.36 6.50
C ALA A 302 -8.55 -19.80 6.81
N PRO A 303 -8.02 -20.44 7.86
CA PRO A 303 -8.50 -21.74 8.31
C PRO A 303 -9.94 -21.63 8.82
N ARG A 304 -10.80 -22.56 8.40
CA ARG A 304 -12.19 -22.65 8.81
C ARG A 304 -12.35 -23.68 9.93
N PHE A 305 -12.80 -23.21 11.10
CA PHE A 305 -13.07 -24.01 12.29
C PHE A 305 -14.54 -24.41 12.34
N GLN A 306 -14.91 -25.34 11.44
CA GLN A 306 -16.27 -25.86 11.35
C GLN A 306 -16.41 -27.18 12.11
N SER A 307 -16.86 -27.11 13.36
CA SER A 307 -17.14 -28.28 14.19
C SER A 307 -18.64 -28.62 14.16
N THR A 308 -18.95 -29.91 14.26
CA THR A 308 -20.31 -30.42 14.43
C THR A 308 -20.43 -31.15 15.77
N GLU A 309 -21.60 -31.71 16.09
CA GLU A 309 -21.77 -32.53 17.30
C GLU A 309 -20.86 -33.78 17.30
N THR A 310 -20.44 -34.26 16.14
CA THR A 310 -19.64 -35.49 15.99
C THR A 310 -18.22 -35.26 15.47
N THR A 311 -17.92 -34.07 14.96
CA THR A 311 -16.60 -33.74 14.39
C THR A 311 -16.03 -32.47 15.00
N GLN A 312 -14.75 -32.52 15.35
CA GLN A 312 -14.01 -31.36 15.84
C GLN A 312 -13.04 -30.87 14.76
N VAL A 313 -12.96 -29.55 14.60
CA VAL A 313 -11.87 -28.90 13.89
C VAL A 313 -11.16 -27.99 14.88
N THR A 314 -9.88 -28.27 15.12
CA THR A 314 -9.08 -27.53 16.11
C THR A 314 -7.67 -27.26 15.60
N ALA A 315 -7.01 -26.28 16.23
CA ALA A 315 -5.59 -26.04 16.08
C ALA A 315 -4.94 -26.11 17.46
N LEU A 316 -3.81 -26.79 17.57
CA LEU A 316 -3.10 -27.01 18.83
C LEU A 316 -1.66 -26.47 18.74
N LEU A 317 -1.26 -25.65 19.71
CA LEU A 317 0.12 -25.22 19.89
C LEU A 317 0.76 -26.06 21.00
N SER A 318 1.81 -26.82 20.66
CA SER A 318 2.42 -27.82 21.56
C SER A 318 3.27 -27.22 22.69
N ASN A 319 3.72 -25.97 22.57
CA ASN A 319 4.42 -25.27 23.64
C ASN A 319 3.41 -24.75 24.70
N ALA A 320 3.34 -25.43 25.84
CA ALA A 320 2.39 -25.14 26.91
C ALA A 320 2.63 -23.79 27.62
N THR A 321 3.75 -23.11 27.39
CA THR A 321 4.05 -21.82 28.04
C THR A 321 3.38 -20.64 27.34
N VAL A 322 3.11 -20.76 26.04
CA VAL A 322 2.50 -19.69 25.24
C VAL A 322 1.07 -19.42 25.72
N GLY A 323 0.78 -18.15 26.01
CA GLY A 323 -0.52 -17.73 26.56
C GLY A 323 -0.65 -17.87 28.08
N ASN A 324 0.39 -18.31 28.80
CA ASN A 324 0.43 -18.13 30.26
C ASN A 324 0.74 -16.68 30.59
N PHE A 325 -0.24 -15.90 31.04
CA PHE A 325 -0.01 -14.51 31.43
C PHE A 325 0.39 -14.33 32.90
N GLY A 326 0.58 -15.44 33.64
CA GLY A 326 1.02 -15.43 35.04
C GLY A 326 0.11 -14.63 35.96
N SER A 327 0.64 -14.23 37.11
CA SER A 327 -0.03 -13.36 38.10
C SER A 327 0.29 -11.87 37.95
N THR A 328 1.31 -11.51 37.15
CA THR A 328 1.80 -10.13 36.98
C THR A 328 2.21 -9.82 35.53
N GLY A 329 2.45 -8.54 35.25
CA GLY A 329 2.95 -8.03 33.97
C GLY A 329 1.86 -7.70 32.95
N ASP A 330 2.30 -7.08 31.86
CA ASP A 330 1.44 -6.50 30.85
C ASP A 330 1.42 -7.36 29.58
N TYR A 331 0.21 -7.63 29.09
CA TYR A 331 -0.01 -8.42 27.89
C TYR A 331 -1.11 -7.81 27.03
N VAL A 332 -0.95 -7.94 25.73
CA VAL A 332 -2.00 -7.61 24.76
C VAL A 332 -2.17 -8.79 23.82
N MET A 333 -3.39 -9.25 23.64
CA MET A 333 -3.74 -10.27 22.65
C MET A 333 -4.71 -9.67 21.66
N MET A 334 -4.46 -9.84 20.36
CA MET A 334 -5.30 -9.35 19.27
C MET A 334 -5.62 -10.48 18.30
N LEU A 335 -6.81 -10.46 17.72
CA LEU A 335 -7.22 -11.39 16.66
C LEU A 335 -8.28 -10.78 15.76
N LYS A 336 -8.38 -11.31 14.55
CA LYS A 336 -9.46 -11.04 13.59
C LYS A 336 -10.31 -12.29 13.44
N ILE A 337 -11.63 -12.15 13.49
CA ILE A 337 -12.56 -13.28 13.42
C ILE A 337 -13.75 -12.95 12.54
N ARG A 338 -14.24 -13.95 11.79
CA ARG A 338 -15.51 -13.92 11.08
C ARG A 338 -16.31 -15.17 11.45
N ASN A 339 -17.52 -14.99 11.97
CA ASN A 339 -18.37 -16.10 12.39
C ASN A 339 -19.54 -16.28 11.40
N ASP A 340 -19.49 -17.38 10.65
CA ASP A 340 -20.46 -17.76 9.62
C ASP A 340 -21.51 -18.78 10.15
N ALA A 341 -21.62 -18.95 11.47
CA ALA A 341 -22.60 -19.87 12.05
C ALA A 341 -24.03 -19.33 11.87
N GLY A 342 -24.85 -20.07 11.10
CA GLY A 342 -26.24 -19.72 10.81
C GLY A 342 -27.22 -19.86 11.99
N VAL A 343 -26.76 -20.36 13.13
CA VAL A 343 -27.59 -20.56 14.34
C VAL A 343 -26.92 -19.96 15.57
N ASN A 344 -27.73 -19.52 16.54
CA ASN A 344 -27.22 -19.11 17.84
C ASN A 344 -26.54 -20.30 18.51
N THR A 345 -25.36 -20.06 19.06
CA THR A 345 -24.67 -21.05 19.89
C THR A 345 -24.34 -20.42 21.23
N THR A 346 -24.37 -21.22 22.27
CA THR A 346 -24.10 -20.78 23.63
C THR A 346 -23.00 -21.65 24.21
N TRP A 347 -21.89 -21.03 24.56
CA TRP A 347 -20.71 -21.65 25.17
C TRP A 347 -19.81 -22.55 24.30
N PRO A 348 -19.83 -22.55 22.94
CA PRO A 348 -18.69 -23.08 22.21
C PRO A 348 -17.49 -22.15 22.38
N THR A 349 -16.43 -22.67 22.98
CA THR A 349 -15.12 -22.02 22.99
C THR A 349 -14.60 -21.93 21.55
N PHE A 350 -13.86 -20.86 21.22
CA PHE A 350 -13.19 -20.71 19.92
C PHE A 350 -11.69 -20.43 20.03
N LEU A 351 -11.21 -19.95 21.18
CA LEU A 351 -9.80 -19.75 21.49
C LEU A 351 -9.58 -19.92 23.00
N ALA A 352 -8.59 -20.70 23.43
CA ALA A 352 -8.40 -20.99 24.86
C ALA A 352 -6.98 -21.37 25.22
N LYS A 353 -6.55 -20.99 26.43
CA LYS A 353 -5.42 -21.59 27.13
C LYS A 353 -5.94 -22.40 28.31
N SER A 354 -6.24 -23.66 28.07
CA SER A 354 -6.86 -24.55 29.06
C SER A 354 -6.60 -26.02 28.78
N SER A 355 -7.18 -26.95 29.54
CA SER A 355 -7.23 -28.37 29.15
C SER A 355 -8.55 -28.65 28.43
N ASN A 356 -8.49 -29.13 27.19
CA ASN A 356 -9.65 -29.45 26.34
C ASN A 356 -10.76 -28.37 26.30
N PHE A 357 -10.36 -27.09 26.13
CA PHE A 357 -11.28 -25.95 26.12
C PHE A 357 -12.11 -25.76 27.41
N ALA A 358 -11.74 -26.45 28.51
CA ALA A 358 -12.44 -26.33 29.78
C ALA A 358 -12.22 -24.95 30.42
N ILE A 359 -13.27 -24.43 31.06
CA ILE A 359 -13.19 -23.26 31.93
C ILE A 359 -12.69 -23.76 33.29
N ALA A 360 -11.45 -23.43 33.64
CA ALA A 360 -10.76 -23.95 34.83
C ALA A 360 -10.12 -22.83 35.66
N ALA A 361 -9.76 -23.15 36.91
CA ALA A 361 -9.23 -22.21 37.92
C ALA A 361 -8.13 -21.29 37.40
N ASN A 362 -7.19 -21.84 36.61
CA ASN A 362 -6.02 -21.12 36.14
C ASN A 362 -6.00 -21.03 34.60
N ALA A 363 -7.17 -21.01 33.94
CA ALA A 363 -7.31 -20.99 32.48
C ALA A 363 -7.97 -19.71 31.99
N TRP A 364 -7.85 -19.43 30.70
CA TRP A 364 -8.68 -18.42 30.04
C TRP A 364 -9.28 -18.96 28.74
N THR A 365 -10.50 -18.51 28.43
CA THR A 365 -11.27 -18.99 27.28
C THR A 365 -12.08 -17.89 26.64
N PHE A 366 -12.07 -17.83 25.32
CA PHE A 366 -13.09 -17.15 24.54
C PHE A 366 -14.17 -18.13 24.13
N ALA A 367 -15.43 -17.78 24.34
CA ALA A 367 -16.56 -18.56 23.85
C ALA A 367 -17.62 -17.69 23.17
N PHE A 368 -18.36 -18.29 22.24
CA PHE A 368 -19.53 -17.65 21.64
C PHE A 368 -20.70 -17.65 22.62
N SER A 369 -21.44 -16.55 22.62
CA SER A 369 -22.65 -16.35 23.42
C SER A 369 -23.69 -15.65 22.56
N ASN A 370 -24.62 -16.41 21.98
CA ASN A 370 -25.58 -15.94 20.99
C ASN A 370 -24.92 -15.27 19.78
N THR A 371 -25.08 -13.95 19.62
CA THR A 371 -24.50 -13.12 18.55
C THR A 371 -23.14 -12.50 18.93
N TYR A 372 -22.64 -12.81 20.12
CA TYR A 372 -21.53 -12.14 20.77
C TYR A 372 -20.43 -13.14 21.18
N PHE A 373 -19.38 -12.62 21.82
CA PHE A 373 -18.40 -13.44 22.50
C PHE A 373 -18.27 -13.04 23.98
N GLN A 374 -17.73 -13.98 24.76
CA GLN A 374 -17.28 -13.75 26.13
C GLN A 374 -15.80 -14.10 26.27
N PHE A 375 -15.17 -13.60 27.33
CA PHE A 375 -13.81 -13.94 27.72
C PHE A 375 -13.78 -14.27 29.20
N ASP A 376 -13.47 -15.52 29.54
CA ASP A 376 -13.38 -16.02 30.90
C ASP A 376 -11.92 -16.03 31.37
N TRP A 377 -11.66 -15.61 32.61
CA TRP A 377 -10.34 -15.53 33.23
C TRP A 377 -10.32 -16.21 34.61
N GLY A 378 -9.85 -17.45 34.64
CA GLY A 378 -9.80 -18.31 35.83
C GLY A 378 -11.18 -18.71 36.38
N ASN A 379 -11.23 -19.75 37.22
CA ASN A 379 -12.43 -20.10 38.02
C ASN A 379 -12.49 -19.13 39.21
N ALA A 380 -12.82 -17.88 38.95
CA ALA A 380 -13.63 -17.17 39.92
C ALA A 380 -15.01 -17.83 39.85
N THR A 381 -15.35 -18.66 40.84
CA THR A 381 -16.75 -18.98 41.14
C THR A 381 -17.54 -17.69 41.10
N ASN A 382 -18.30 -17.49 40.03
CA ASN A 382 -19.43 -16.57 39.90
C ASN A 382 -19.32 -15.13 40.48
N ALA A 383 -18.14 -14.60 40.85
CA ALA A 383 -18.02 -13.47 41.77
C ALA A 383 -17.12 -12.31 41.33
N ALA A 384 -16.47 -12.38 40.16
CA ALA A 384 -15.68 -11.27 39.61
C ALA A 384 -16.37 -10.55 38.43
N GLY A 385 -17.68 -10.29 38.54
CA GLY A 385 -18.41 -9.36 37.64
C GLY A 385 -18.60 -9.80 36.18
N ALA A 386 -18.06 -10.94 35.74
CA ALA A 386 -18.14 -11.41 34.35
C ALA A 386 -19.55 -11.85 33.87
N PHE A 387 -20.59 -11.73 34.69
CA PHE A 387 -21.95 -12.20 34.37
C PHE A 387 -22.84 -11.18 33.66
N LEU A 388 -22.51 -9.89 33.72
CA LEU A 388 -23.29 -8.85 33.05
C LEU A 388 -22.55 -8.33 31.82
N ARG A 389 -23.03 -8.88 30.70
CA ARG A 389 -22.57 -8.81 29.31
C ARG A 389 -22.37 -7.36 28.88
N PRO A 390 -21.16 -6.92 28.52
CA PRO A 390 -20.97 -5.59 27.96
C PRO A 390 -21.47 -5.51 26.53
N ASP A 391 -21.81 -4.29 26.12
CA ASP A 391 -22.09 -3.95 24.72
C ASP A 391 -20.84 -4.24 23.88
N VAL A 392 -20.83 -5.42 23.28
CA VAL A 392 -20.00 -5.74 22.13
C VAL A 392 -20.80 -5.48 20.87
N THR A 393 -20.10 -5.14 19.79
CA THR A 393 -20.64 -5.33 18.46
C THR A 393 -21.06 -6.79 18.29
N VAL A 394 -22.17 -7.00 17.59
CA VAL A 394 -22.51 -8.33 17.09
C VAL A 394 -21.31 -8.83 16.30
N ILE A 395 -20.82 -10.04 16.60
CA ILE A 395 -19.68 -10.66 15.89
C ILE A 395 -20.08 -11.89 15.08
N ARG A 396 -21.37 -12.24 15.11
CA ARG A 396 -21.98 -13.35 14.36
C ARG A 396 -23.04 -12.80 13.41
N ASP A 397 -22.56 -12.04 12.45
CA ASP A 397 -23.29 -11.44 11.33
C ASP A 397 -22.65 -11.81 9.98
N GLY A 398 -21.65 -12.70 9.98
CA GLY A 398 -20.89 -13.06 8.78
C GLY A 398 -19.91 -11.98 8.32
N ALA A 399 -19.68 -10.91 9.10
CA ALA A 399 -18.66 -9.91 8.84
C ALA A 399 -17.36 -10.21 9.61
N TRP A 400 -16.29 -9.52 9.22
CA TRP A 400 -15.05 -9.55 9.96
C TRP A 400 -15.08 -8.56 11.13
N HIS A 401 -14.61 -9.03 12.28
CA HIS A 401 -14.47 -8.26 13.51
C HIS A 401 -13.05 -8.36 14.05
N THR A 402 -12.68 -7.35 14.85
CA THR A 402 -11.40 -7.34 15.57
C THR A 402 -11.65 -7.40 17.05
N ILE A 403 -10.90 -8.25 17.75
CA ILE A 403 -11.00 -8.44 19.19
C ILE A 403 -9.62 -8.21 19.80
N ALA A 404 -9.56 -7.45 20.89
CA ALA A 404 -8.35 -7.34 21.70
C ALA A 404 -8.65 -7.51 23.19
N VAL A 405 -7.72 -8.15 23.90
CA VAL A 405 -7.65 -8.23 25.37
C VAL A 405 -6.37 -7.55 25.79
N LYS A 406 -6.46 -6.60 26.73
CA LYS A 406 -5.32 -5.93 27.34
C LYS A 406 -5.33 -6.22 28.84
N VAL A 407 -4.25 -6.81 29.33
CA VAL A 407 -3.98 -7.06 30.74
C VAL A 407 -2.82 -6.15 31.15
N TYR A 408 -2.99 -5.34 32.19
CA TYR A 408 -2.02 -4.32 32.54
C TYR A 408 -1.95 -4.07 34.04
N MET A 409 -0.76 -3.69 34.51
CA MET A 409 -0.54 -3.24 35.88
C MET A 409 -0.92 -1.76 36.04
N GLU A 410 -1.53 -1.42 37.16
CA GLU A 410 -1.77 -0.04 37.60
C GLU A 410 -1.44 0.05 39.09
N GLY A 411 -0.23 0.53 39.39
CA GLY A 411 0.33 0.41 40.73
C GLY A 411 0.48 -1.06 41.14
N THR A 412 -0.09 -1.44 42.28
CA THR A 412 -0.09 -2.82 42.79
C THR A 412 -1.24 -3.67 42.27
N LYS A 413 -2.19 -3.06 41.55
CA LYS A 413 -3.33 -3.76 40.97
C LYS A 413 -3.05 -4.20 39.55
N ARG A 414 -3.76 -5.25 39.12
CA ARG A 414 -3.73 -5.75 37.75
C ARG A 414 -5.13 -5.77 37.19
N TYR A 415 -5.28 -5.24 35.99
CA TYR A 415 -6.57 -5.04 35.34
C TYR A 415 -6.61 -5.73 33.99
N LEU A 416 -7.82 -6.13 33.60
CA LEU A 416 -8.14 -6.65 32.29
C LEU A 416 -9.20 -5.75 31.64
N THR A 417 -8.92 -5.31 30.42
CA THR A 417 -9.87 -4.58 29.58
C THR A 417 -9.92 -5.17 28.18
N MET A 418 -10.97 -4.85 27.42
CA MET A 418 -11.24 -5.43 26.12
C MET A 418 -11.66 -4.38 25.11
N PHE A 419 -11.43 -4.72 23.85
CA PHE A 419 -11.78 -3.89 22.72
C PHE A 419 -12.46 -4.76 21.65
N THR A 420 -13.42 -4.18 20.94
CA THR A 420 -14.05 -4.80 19.78
C THR A 420 -14.22 -3.74 18.70
N ASP A 421 -13.79 -4.04 17.48
CA ASP A 421 -13.92 -3.16 16.32
C ASP A 421 -13.34 -1.74 16.51
N GLY A 422 -12.29 -1.64 17.32
CA GLY A 422 -11.64 -0.38 17.70
C GLY A 422 -12.34 0.42 18.80
N VAL A 423 -13.30 -0.18 19.51
CA VAL A 423 -14.01 0.45 20.63
C VAL A 423 -13.60 -0.22 21.93
N LYS A 424 -13.13 0.57 22.91
CA LYS A 424 -12.84 0.10 24.26
C LYS A 424 -14.14 -0.12 25.04
N ARG A 425 -14.23 -1.20 25.81
CA ARG A 425 -15.37 -1.41 26.73
C ARG A 425 -15.42 -0.30 27.80
N PRO A 426 -16.56 0.41 27.99
CA PRO A 426 -16.68 1.51 28.95
C PRO A 426 -16.48 1.09 30.41
N VAL A 427 -16.08 2.06 31.23
CA VAL A 427 -15.99 1.90 32.69
C VAL A 427 -17.39 1.76 33.29
N GLY A 428 -17.58 0.80 34.20
CA GLY A 428 -18.86 0.57 34.88
C GLY A 428 -19.70 -0.59 34.32
N THR A 429 -19.39 -1.07 33.11
CA THR A 429 -19.97 -2.29 32.54
C THR A 429 -19.20 -3.55 32.97
N ASN A 430 -18.80 -3.63 34.24
CA ASN A 430 -17.86 -4.64 34.80
C ASN A 430 -16.41 -4.54 34.28
N TYR A 431 -16.03 -3.43 33.64
CA TYR A 431 -14.66 -3.19 33.15
C TYR A 431 -14.05 -1.90 33.75
N PRO A 432 -12.72 -1.83 33.88
CA PRO A 432 -11.79 -2.96 33.76
C PRO A 432 -12.00 -3.99 34.88
N VAL A 433 -11.74 -5.26 34.60
CA VAL A 433 -11.87 -6.35 35.59
C VAL A 433 -10.60 -6.36 36.44
N ASP A 434 -10.74 -6.30 37.77
CA ASP A 434 -9.62 -6.48 38.71
C ASP A 434 -9.23 -7.97 38.74
N VAL A 435 -8.02 -8.27 38.26
CA VAL A 435 -7.43 -9.62 38.20
C VAL A 435 -6.19 -9.72 39.11
N THR A 436 -6.08 -8.85 40.10
CA THR A 436 -4.94 -8.80 41.03
C THR A 436 -4.75 -10.14 41.73
N GLY A 437 -3.53 -10.67 41.71
CA GLY A 437 -3.17 -11.95 42.34
C GLY A 437 -3.75 -13.20 41.66
N LYS A 438 -4.43 -13.07 40.52
CA LYS A 438 -4.95 -14.22 39.76
C LYS A 438 -3.87 -14.77 38.84
N ASP A 439 -3.31 -15.93 39.20
CA ASP A 439 -2.35 -16.65 38.36
C ASP A 439 -3.06 -17.59 37.38
N ILE A 440 -2.90 -17.31 36.09
CA ILE A 440 -3.44 -18.14 35.01
C ILE A 440 -2.36 -18.98 34.30
N THR A 441 -1.29 -19.30 35.03
CA THR A 441 -0.30 -20.28 34.58
C THR A 441 -0.89 -21.69 34.68
N ASN A 442 -0.91 -22.39 33.55
CA ASN A 442 -1.36 -23.78 33.47
C ASN A 442 -0.57 -24.58 32.43
N THR A 443 -0.69 -25.91 32.52
CA THR A 443 -0.06 -26.87 31.58
C THR A 443 -0.91 -27.19 30.37
N GLY A 444 -2.13 -26.66 30.28
CA GLY A 444 -3.00 -26.81 29.12
C GLY A 444 -2.44 -26.08 27.91
N PHE A 445 -2.63 -26.60 26.71
CA PHE A 445 -2.14 -25.96 25.49
C PHE A 445 -3.01 -24.79 25.04
N LEU A 446 -2.41 -23.85 24.31
CA LEU A 446 -3.16 -22.84 23.55
C LEU A 446 -3.85 -23.55 22.37
N ARG A 447 -5.16 -23.33 22.22
CA ARG A 447 -5.99 -24.00 21.21
C ARG A 447 -6.94 -23.05 20.54
N ILE A 448 -7.18 -23.29 19.25
CA ILE A 448 -8.23 -22.66 18.45
C ILE A 448 -9.25 -23.73 18.05
N GLY A 449 -10.53 -23.38 17.99
CA GLY A 449 -11.62 -24.32 17.72
C GLY A 449 -12.43 -24.60 18.97
N ALA A 450 -13.18 -25.71 18.97
CA ALA A 450 -14.15 -26.02 20.01
C ALA A 450 -14.01 -27.43 20.61
N ALA A 451 -14.56 -27.60 21.83
CA ALA A 451 -14.67 -28.89 22.50
C ALA A 451 -15.59 -29.87 21.75
N SER A 452 -15.54 -31.15 22.12
CA SER A 452 -16.32 -32.19 21.44
C SER A 452 -17.81 -31.98 21.73
N GLY A 453 -18.67 -32.28 20.76
CA GLY A 453 -20.11 -32.04 20.87
C GLY A 453 -20.51 -30.56 20.74
N LYS A 454 -19.60 -29.68 20.31
CA LYS A 454 -19.90 -28.25 20.09
C LYS A 454 -19.91 -27.91 18.60
N VAL A 455 -20.90 -27.12 18.20
CA VAL A 455 -21.06 -26.65 16.83
C VAL A 455 -20.43 -25.27 16.68
N THR A 456 -19.56 -25.10 15.68
CA THR A 456 -18.95 -23.82 15.33
C THR A 456 -18.80 -23.68 13.82
N ASN A 457 -18.75 -22.45 13.32
CA ASN A 457 -18.33 -22.16 11.96
C ASN A 457 -17.71 -20.76 11.90
N PHE A 458 -16.40 -20.66 12.01
CA PHE A 458 -15.71 -19.38 11.97
C PHE A 458 -14.35 -19.45 11.27
N LEU A 459 -13.87 -18.29 10.85
CA LEU A 459 -12.53 -18.05 10.33
C LEU A 459 -11.76 -17.20 11.35
N ILE A 460 -10.47 -17.46 11.53
CA ILE A 460 -9.58 -16.61 12.34
C ILE A 460 -8.37 -16.17 11.52
N ARG A 461 -7.95 -14.92 11.71
CA ARG A 461 -6.77 -14.32 11.09
C ARG A 461 -5.97 -13.58 12.16
N ASP A 462 -4.66 -13.49 11.91
CA ASP A 462 -3.78 -12.52 12.56
C ASP A 462 -3.86 -12.54 14.10
N LEU A 463 -3.78 -13.73 14.68
CA LEU A 463 -3.70 -13.92 16.14
C LEU A 463 -2.30 -13.50 16.58
N ALA A 464 -2.21 -12.52 17.47
CA ALA A 464 -0.95 -12.03 18.01
C ALA A 464 -1.03 -11.89 19.54
N ILE A 465 0.03 -12.31 20.22
CA ILE A 465 0.20 -12.15 21.67
C ILE A 465 1.47 -11.35 21.91
N TYR A 466 1.34 -10.22 22.59
CA TYR A 466 2.42 -9.33 22.97
C TYR A 466 2.62 -9.34 24.48
N LYS A 467 3.88 -9.29 24.91
CA LYS A 467 4.28 -9.10 26.30
C LYS A 467 4.88 -7.71 26.49
N THR A 468 4.02 -6.72 26.51
CA THR A 468 4.38 -5.31 26.65
C THR A 468 3.17 -4.50 27.10
N THR A 469 3.43 -3.32 27.65
CA THR A 469 2.43 -2.27 27.80
C THR A 469 2.11 -1.68 26.43
N MET A 470 0.82 -1.44 26.15
CA MET A 470 0.36 -0.64 25.01
C MET A 470 -0.68 0.38 25.48
N SER A 471 -0.64 1.58 24.91
CA SER A 471 -1.69 2.58 25.15
C SER A 471 -3.02 2.10 24.57
N ASP A 472 -4.15 2.60 25.07
CA ASP A 472 -5.46 2.25 24.51
C ASP A 472 -5.60 2.72 23.05
N ALA A 473 -4.99 3.87 22.72
CA ALA A 473 -4.94 4.39 21.35
C ALA A 473 -4.18 3.46 20.41
N ASP A 474 -3.06 2.89 20.86
CA ASP A 474 -2.31 1.89 20.09
C ASP A 474 -3.10 0.60 19.91
N VAL A 475 -3.74 0.09 20.96
CA VAL A 475 -4.58 -1.12 20.86
C VAL A 475 -5.69 -0.91 19.83
N ILE A 476 -6.41 0.22 19.90
CA ILE A 476 -7.47 0.58 18.95
C ILE A 476 -6.94 0.68 17.52
N THR A 477 -5.74 1.25 17.34
CA THR A 477 -5.13 1.44 16.03
C THR A 477 -4.66 0.12 15.41
N TYR A 478 -3.92 -0.68 16.18
CA TYR A 478 -3.25 -1.88 15.66
C TYR A 478 -4.17 -3.10 15.60
N MET A 479 -5.22 -3.19 16.43
CA MET A 479 -6.16 -4.31 16.33
C MET A 479 -6.86 -4.38 14.96
N LYS A 480 -7.07 -3.23 14.32
CA LYS A 480 -7.68 -3.13 12.98
C LYS A 480 -6.73 -3.52 11.84
N ARG A 481 -5.44 -3.68 12.10
CA ARG A 481 -4.39 -3.84 11.08
C ARG A 481 -3.81 -5.23 11.12
N GLU A 482 -3.38 -5.75 9.97
CA GLU A 482 -2.53 -6.94 9.97
C GLU A 482 -1.16 -6.61 10.57
N VAL A 483 -0.64 -7.49 11.41
CA VAL A 483 0.72 -7.34 11.96
C VAL A 483 1.73 -7.48 10.81
N THR A 484 2.80 -6.69 10.87
CA THR A 484 3.92 -6.76 9.92
C THR A 484 5.24 -6.69 10.68
N PRO A 485 6.38 -7.10 10.09
CA PRO A 485 7.70 -6.93 10.71
C PRO A 485 8.05 -5.49 11.10
N ASN A 486 7.38 -4.50 10.50
CA ASN A 486 7.57 -3.08 10.80
C ASN A 486 6.69 -2.57 11.96
N HIS A 487 5.90 -3.46 12.60
CA HIS A 487 5.04 -3.08 13.71
C HIS A 487 5.87 -2.58 14.91
N PRO A 488 5.54 -1.44 15.55
CA PRO A 488 6.39 -0.87 16.62
C PRO A 488 6.60 -1.80 17.81
N TYR A 489 5.63 -2.67 18.08
CA TYR A 489 5.68 -3.66 19.15
C TYR A 489 6.13 -5.06 18.68
N PHE A 490 6.67 -5.22 17.47
CA PHE A 490 7.00 -6.53 16.89
C PHE A 490 8.00 -7.33 17.75
N SER A 491 8.99 -6.66 18.33
CA SER A 491 9.99 -7.29 19.19
C SER A 491 9.43 -7.87 20.50
N SER A 492 8.23 -7.44 20.91
CA SER A 492 7.54 -7.91 22.12
C SER A 492 6.58 -9.07 21.90
N LEU A 493 6.52 -9.63 20.67
CA LEU A 493 5.68 -10.76 20.35
C LEU A 493 6.15 -12.04 21.06
N GLU A 494 5.22 -12.67 21.77
CA GLU A 494 5.35 -14.04 22.29
C GLU A 494 4.94 -15.09 21.23
N GLY A 495 4.13 -14.67 20.26
CA GLY A 495 3.73 -15.46 19.11
C GLY A 495 2.82 -14.65 18.18
N TRP A 496 2.95 -14.87 16.88
CA TRP A 496 2.10 -14.23 15.87
C TRP A 496 1.80 -15.20 14.74
N TRP A 497 0.51 -15.47 14.53
CA TRP A 497 0.00 -16.36 13.50
C TRP A 497 -0.89 -15.57 12.55
N PRO A 498 -0.41 -15.23 11.34
CA PRO A 498 -1.23 -14.58 10.34
C PRO A 498 -2.44 -15.43 9.92
N CYS A 499 -2.32 -16.76 9.99
CA CYS A 499 -3.30 -17.74 9.55
C CYS A 499 -3.73 -17.56 8.08
N LYS A 500 -2.76 -17.33 7.20
CA LYS A 500 -2.97 -17.00 5.77
C LYS A 500 -2.25 -17.94 4.79
N GLU A 501 -1.86 -19.12 5.27
CA GLU A 501 -1.14 -20.13 4.48
C GLU A 501 -1.96 -20.65 3.29
N GLY A 502 -3.29 -20.64 3.39
CA GLY A 502 -4.22 -21.03 2.32
C GLY A 502 -4.32 -22.53 2.06
N THR A 503 -3.37 -23.32 2.55
CA THR A 503 -3.31 -24.78 2.41
C THR A 503 -2.56 -25.42 3.57
N GLY A 504 -2.69 -26.74 3.70
CA GLY A 504 -1.98 -27.52 4.72
C GLY A 504 -2.57 -27.40 6.12
N PHE A 505 -1.84 -27.97 7.09
CA PHE A 505 -2.30 -28.15 8.48
C PHE A 505 -1.40 -27.47 9.52
N LEU A 506 -0.57 -26.52 9.10
CA LEU A 506 0.34 -25.79 9.98
C LEU A 506 0.04 -24.30 9.87
N LEU A 507 -0.31 -23.68 11.00
CA LEU A 507 -0.37 -22.22 11.09
C LEU A 507 0.95 -21.78 11.68
N LYS A 508 1.79 -21.15 10.86
CA LYS A 508 3.16 -20.88 11.25
C LYS A 508 3.25 -19.60 12.07
N ASP A 509 4.06 -19.65 13.10
CA ASP A 509 4.48 -18.48 13.86
C ASP A 509 5.44 -17.63 13.01
N ARG A 510 5.17 -16.34 12.95
CA ARG A 510 5.95 -15.34 12.22
C ARG A 510 6.61 -14.32 13.14
N SER A 511 6.50 -14.50 14.46
CA SER A 511 7.23 -13.69 15.45
C SER A 511 8.73 -14.05 15.57
N GLY A 512 9.14 -15.18 14.98
CA GLY A 512 10.49 -15.74 15.14
C GLY A 512 10.65 -16.65 16.37
N LYS A 513 9.57 -16.97 17.10
CA LYS A 513 9.59 -17.89 18.25
C LYS A 513 9.29 -19.35 17.88
N ASN A 514 8.91 -19.63 16.63
CA ASN A 514 8.63 -20.96 16.09
C ASN A 514 7.54 -21.73 16.87
N ASN A 515 6.56 -21.03 17.44
CA ASN A 515 5.45 -21.64 18.17
C ASN A 515 4.28 -21.98 17.24
N ASP A 516 4.48 -22.89 16.28
CA ASP A 516 3.46 -23.20 15.27
C ASP A 516 2.21 -23.89 15.87
N PHE A 517 1.02 -23.62 15.32
CA PHE A 517 -0.17 -24.45 15.58
C PHE A 517 -0.29 -25.57 14.54
N ILE A 518 -0.72 -26.74 15.00
CA ILE A 518 -1.08 -27.87 14.14
C ILE A 518 -2.61 -27.98 14.08
N LEU A 519 -3.17 -27.87 12.88
CA LEU A 519 -4.59 -28.10 12.59
C LEU A 519 -4.91 -29.59 12.55
N THR A 520 -6.15 -29.94 12.89
CA THR A 520 -6.68 -31.28 12.61
C THR A 520 -6.71 -31.54 11.10
N SER A 521 -6.53 -32.80 10.69
CA SER A 521 -6.41 -33.20 9.28
C SER A 521 -7.69 -32.97 8.44
N ASN A 522 -8.82 -32.73 9.09
CA ASN A 522 -10.11 -32.39 8.49
C ASN A 522 -10.34 -30.87 8.39
N ALA A 523 -9.36 -30.03 8.77
CA ALA A 523 -9.48 -28.58 8.64
C ALA A 523 -9.53 -28.17 7.16
N THR A 524 -10.39 -27.20 6.85
CA THR A 524 -10.51 -26.61 5.51
C THR A 524 -10.11 -25.15 5.53
N TRP A 525 -9.87 -24.58 4.36
CA TRP A 525 -9.54 -23.18 4.19
C TRP A 525 -10.69 -22.45 3.49
N GLY A 526 -11.12 -21.32 4.05
CA GLY A 526 -12.08 -20.43 3.43
C GLY A 526 -11.38 -19.28 2.72
N THR A 527 -11.78 -18.97 1.49
CA THR A 527 -11.40 -17.74 0.79
C THR A 527 -12.45 -16.66 1.00
N PHE A 528 -12.02 -15.41 1.08
CA PHE A 528 -12.89 -14.27 1.33
C PHE A 528 -12.40 -13.02 0.61
N ASN A 529 -13.33 -12.10 0.34
CA ASN A 529 -13.09 -10.83 -0.31
C ASN A 529 -14.20 -9.87 0.13
N ASP A 530 -14.10 -9.36 1.36
CA ASP A 530 -15.19 -8.66 2.03
C ASP A 530 -14.83 -7.21 2.29
N LEU A 531 -15.75 -6.28 2.09
CA LEU A 531 -15.64 -4.95 2.68
C LEU A 531 -15.90 -5.07 4.19
N SER A 532 -14.99 -4.53 5.00
CA SER A 532 -15.15 -4.53 6.46
C SER A 532 -14.76 -3.16 7.03
N PRO A 533 -15.66 -2.46 7.73
CA PRO A 533 -15.32 -1.22 8.43
C PRO A 533 -14.46 -1.46 9.68
N ASN A 534 -14.31 -2.73 10.08
CA ASN A 534 -13.64 -3.14 11.31
C ASN A 534 -12.19 -3.55 11.08
N ILE A 535 -11.78 -3.74 9.81
CA ILE A 535 -10.44 -4.09 9.40
C ILE A 535 -9.93 -3.05 8.41
N ASN A 536 -8.71 -2.58 8.64
CA ASN A 536 -7.96 -1.75 7.72
C ASN A 536 -6.93 -2.65 7.01
N PRO A 537 -7.27 -3.27 5.87
CA PRO A 537 -6.35 -4.15 5.17
C PRO A 537 -5.13 -3.38 4.67
N GLU A 538 -4.02 -4.10 4.47
CA GLU A 538 -2.86 -3.53 3.80
C GLU A 538 -3.23 -3.24 2.34
N ILE A 539 -3.10 -1.97 1.92
CA ILE A 539 -3.27 -1.59 0.53
C ILE A 539 -2.06 -2.11 -0.24
N VAL A 540 -2.27 -2.98 -1.22
CA VAL A 540 -1.17 -3.61 -1.96
C VAL A 540 -0.88 -2.94 -3.31
N GLY A 541 0.40 -2.91 -3.66
CA GLY A 541 1.04 -2.60 -4.95
C GLY A 541 0.24 -1.80 -5.99
N ALA A 542 -0.74 -2.44 -6.64
CA ALA A 542 -1.49 -1.86 -7.74
C ALA A 542 -2.24 -0.56 -7.36
N ALA A 543 -2.77 -0.46 -6.14
CA ALA A 543 -3.47 0.73 -5.69
C ALA A 543 -2.53 1.93 -5.53
N TYR A 544 -1.27 1.72 -5.13
CA TYR A 544 -0.28 2.80 -5.07
C TYR A 544 0.21 3.26 -6.46
N ARG A 545 -0.05 2.46 -7.49
CA ARG A 545 0.26 2.79 -8.89
C ARG A 545 -0.91 3.47 -9.61
N THR A 546 -2.03 3.77 -8.94
CA THR A 546 -3.14 4.54 -9.55
C THR A 546 -2.89 6.05 -9.53
N VAL A 547 -1.86 6.51 -8.83
CA VAL A 547 -1.35 7.89 -8.86
C VAL A 547 0.06 7.93 -9.46
N PRO A 548 0.53 9.08 -9.96
CA PRO A 548 1.88 9.21 -10.47
C PRO A 548 2.92 8.86 -9.40
N ASN A 549 3.88 8.01 -9.78
CA ASN A 549 5.08 7.73 -9.01
C ASN A 549 6.30 8.35 -9.73
N ASN A 550 7.42 8.59 -9.02
CA ASN A 550 8.62 9.18 -9.65
C ASN A 550 9.12 8.38 -10.84
N VAL A 551 9.02 7.04 -10.75
CA VAL A 551 9.45 6.12 -11.81
C VAL A 551 8.68 6.28 -13.12
N ASP A 552 7.48 6.88 -13.09
CA ASP A 552 6.67 7.12 -14.29
C ASP A 552 7.24 8.22 -15.19
N LEU A 553 7.98 9.17 -14.59
CA LEU A 553 8.38 10.39 -15.31
C LEU A 553 9.43 10.13 -16.39
N PRO A 554 10.50 9.33 -16.17
CA PRO A 554 11.38 8.91 -17.25
C PRO A 554 10.65 8.20 -18.39
N PHE A 555 9.70 7.31 -18.06
CA PHE A 555 8.90 6.60 -19.07
C PHE A 555 8.10 7.58 -19.93
N GLN A 556 7.46 8.57 -19.31
CA GLN A 556 6.74 9.64 -20.01
C GLN A 556 7.67 10.49 -20.89
N ILE A 557 8.86 10.83 -20.39
CA ILE A 557 9.86 11.64 -21.11
C ILE A 557 10.38 10.89 -22.34
N TYR A 558 10.73 9.60 -22.22
CA TYR A 558 11.17 8.80 -23.37
C TYR A 558 10.10 8.77 -24.47
N ASN A 559 8.85 8.46 -24.10
CA ASN A 559 7.75 8.42 -25.05
C ASN A 559 7.54 9.78 -25.75
N TRP A 560 7.63 10.88 -25.01
CA TRP A 560 7.48 12.23 -25.57
C TRP A 560 8.61 12.58 -26.55
N LEU A 561 9.83 12.17 -26.24
CA LEU A 561 11.02 12.36 -27.07
C LEU A 561 11.09 11.39 -28.28
N GLY A 562 10.09 10.51 -28.46
CA GLY A 562 10.08 9.51 -29.52
C GLY A 562 11.17 8.45 -29.34
N ILE A 563 11.46 8.10 -28.09
CA ILE A 563 12.35 7.01 -27.68
C ILE A 563 11.47 5.88 -27.17
N LEU A 564 11.52 4.72 -27.84
CA LEU A 564 10.78 3.53 -27.42
C LEU A 564 11.54 2.82 -26.29
N PRO A 565 10.99 2.75 -25.07
CA PRO A 565 11.68 2.05 -23.99
C PRO A 565 11.83 0.55 -24.29
N ARG A 566 13.02 0.02 -24.08
CA ARG A 566 13.33 -1.38 -24.35
C ARG A 566 13.03 -2.26 -23.14
N THR A 567 12.65 -3.52 -23.36
CA THR A 567 12.28 -4.44 -22.28
C THR A 567 13.44 -4.67 -21.31
N GLU A 568 14.67 -4.75 -21.80
CA GLU A 568 15.89 -4.95 -21.00
C GLU A 568 16.19 -3.78 -20.04
N TRP A 569 15.59 -2.61 -20.25
CA TRP A 569 15.74 -1.48 -19.35
C TRP A 569 15.01 -1.65 -18.02
N ASN A 570 14.11 -2.64 -17.93
CA ASN A 570 13.34 -2.99 -16.73
C ASN A 570 12.69 -1.78 -16.06
N LEU A 571 12.17 -0.84 -16.85
CA LEU A 571 11.47 0.33 -16.34
C LEU A 571 10.28 -0.10 -15.47
N SER A 572 10.16 0.53 -14.30
CA SER A 572 9.07 0.29 -13.35
C SER A 572 7.88 1.22 -13.56
N GLY A 573 8.10 2.32 -14.29
CA GLY A 573 7.09 3.33 -14.57
C GLY A 573 6.18 3.02 -15.75
N LYS A 574 5.11 3.80 -15.85
CA LYS A 574 4.13 3.76 -16.95
C LYS A 574 3.85 5.15 -17.51
N ALA A 575 3.21 5.20 -18.67
CA ALA A 575 2.74 6.47 -19.25
C ALA A 575 1.41 6.92 -18.62
N TRP A 576 1.23 8.23 -18.60
CA TRP A 576 -0.01 8.90 -18.26
C TRP A 576 -0.58 9.53 -19.54
N PRO A 577 -1.50 8.85 -20.25
CA PRO A 577 -1.97 9.31 -21.55
C PRO A 577 -2.78 10.61 -21.38
N PRO A 578 -2.45 11.69 -22.10
CA PRO A 578 -3.21 12.93 -22.08
C PRO A 578 -4.47 12.82 -22.93
N THR A 579 -5.48 13.58 -22.54
CA THR A 579 -6.58 13.96 -23.43
C THR A 579 -6.21 15.31 -24.03
N PHE A 580 -6.29 15.45 -25.35
CA PHE A 580 -6.04 16.72 -26.01
C PHE A 580 -7.33 17.54 -26.11
N THR A 581 -7.23 18.84 -25.90
CA THR A 581 -8.31 19.77 -26.26
C THR A 581 -8.24 20.02 -27.76
N ASP A 582 -9.34 19.80 -28.47
CA ASP A 582 -9.45 20.18 -29.88
C ASP A 582 -9.22 21.69 -29.99
N VAL A 583 -8.03 22.10 -30.45
CA VAL A 583 -7.81 23.48 -30.85
C VAL A 583 -8.17 23.55 -32.33
N VAL A 584 -9.41 23.91 -32.61
CA VAL A 584 -9.77 24.46 -33.92
C VAL A 584 -8.87 25.67 -34.13
N THR A 585 -8.03 25.56 -35.14
CA THR A 585 -7.16 26.61 -35.67
C THR A 585 -7.93 27.91 -35.86
N ASN A 586 -7.40 29.00 -35.33
CA ASN A 586 -7.46 30.32 -35.96
C ASN A 586 -6.16 31.06 -35.64
#